data_AF-A0A353GMG8-F1
#
_entry.id   AF-A0A353GMG8-F1
#
_cell.length_a   1.000
_cell.length_b   1.000
_cell.length_c   1.000
_cell.angle_alpha   90.00
_cell.angle_beta   90.00
_cell.angle_gamma   90.00
#
_symmetry.space_group_name_H-M   'P 1'
#
loop_
_entity.id
_entity.type
_entity.pdbx_description
1 polymer ?
#
loop_
_entity_poly.entity_id
_entity_poly.type
_entity_poly.pdbx_seq_one_letter_code
_entity_poly.pdbx_strand_id
1 'polypeptide(L)'
;MAKHKVVIGILILVFILGILLFLSWVSLSERKFVAYDTGSYRPDGLKALNLLMLKSGYRVSTIDKIPDHHQKLLILISTGLSSRQQRKILDWVNAGGTIVELNSAEPGLEVDKYHLSRLNSKAGRACQAYQPTGWPATLRYHLSGGWVTVKTDPEQGFYGVGHRYFIYRQSYGAGQLVIWNDLGGLTNRFLKYYPDNAAIFVSLIREFSSLSGIDFYNLAFQDDNISTAGWKPARAFNHYWGGGLLLGLGIILLVWKLAARFGRPRPLNLVRGRSYDEFVYSMAGLFQQAK
;
A
#
# COMPACT_ATOMS: atom_id res chain seq x y z
N MET A 1 -23.43 -23.41 -42.63
CA MET A 1 -22.50 -23.88 -41.57
C MET A 1 -21.44 -22.84 -41.17
N ALA A 2 -20.82 -22.10 -42.11
CA ALA A 2 -19.76 -21.12 -41.82
C ALA A 2 -20.16 -19.99 -40.84
N LYS A 3 -21.39 -19.45 -40.95
CA LYS A 3 -21.87 -18.35 -40.08
C LYS A 3 -21.87 -18.68 -38.58
N HIS A 4 -22.10 -19.95 -38.22
CA HIS A 4 -22.11 -20.36 -36.81
C HIS A 4 -20.71 -20.41 -36.20
N LYS A 5 -19.68 -20.72 -37.00
CA LYS A 5 -18.28 -20.73 -36.53
C LYS A 5 -17.80 -19.32 -36.18
N VAL A 6 -18.18 -18.31 -36.97
CA VAL A 6 -17.83 -16.90 -36.72
C VAL A 6 -18.45 -16.39 -35.42
N VAL A 7 -19.73 -16.68 -35.18
CA VAL A 7 -20.43 -16.24 -33.94
C VAL A 7 -19.84 -16.89 -32.69
N ILE A 8 -19.44 -18.17 -32.77
CA ILE A 8 -18.79 -18.86 -31.65
C ILE A 8 -17.42 -18.23 -31.36
N GLY A 9 -16.64 -17.90 -32.40
CA GLY A 9 -15.35 -17.23 -32.25
C GLY A 9 -15.47 -15.88 -31.54
N ILE A 10 -16.46 -15.06 -31.91
CA ILE A 10 -16.70 -13.75 -31.29
C ILE A 10 -17.07 -13.88 -29.80
N LEU A 11 -17.92 -14.85 -29.44
CA LEU A 11 -18.31 -15.09 -28.05
C LEU A 11 -17.13 -15.50 -27.17
N ILE A 12 -16.26 -16.37 -27.69
CA ILE A 12 -15.05 -16.79 -26.96
C ILE A 12 -14.11 -15.61 -26.75
N LEU A 13 -13.93 -14.76 -27.77
CA LEU A 13 -13.09 -13.57 -27.68
C LEU A 13 -13.61 -12.60 -26.59
N VAL A 14 -14.92 -12.32 -26.57
CA VAL A 14 -15.54 -11.45 -25.56
C VAL A 14 -15.39 -12.04 -24.15
N PHE A 15 -15.55 -13.35 -24.01
CA PHE A 15 -15.37 -14.03 -22.73
C PHE A 15 -13.93 -13.94 -22.21
N ILE A 16 -12.93 -14.18 -23.06
CA ILE A 16 -11.52 -14.05 -22.71
C ILE A 16 -11.18 -12.61 -22.34
N LEU A 17 -11.67 -11.63 -23.10
CA LEU A 17 -11.47 -10.22 -22.80
C LEU A 17 -12.10 -9.84 -21.45
N GLY A 18 -13.29 -10.37 -21.15
CA GLY A 18 -13.94 -10.21 -19.85
C GLY A 18 -13.13 -10.77 -18.69
N ILE A 19 -12.56 -11.98 -18.86
CA ILE A 19 -11.67 -12.59 -17.84
C ILE A 19 -10.41 -11.73 -17.64
N LEU A 20 -9.78 -11.26 -18.72
CA LEU A 20 -8.57 -10.44 -18.62
C LEU A 20 -8.84 -9.11 -17.91
N LEU A 21 -9.96 -8.45 -18.21
CA LEU A 21 -10.38 -7.24 -17.52
C LEU A 21 -10.70 -7.50 -16.04
N PHE A 22 -11.35 -8.63 -15.74
CA PHE A 22 -11.63 -9.05 -14.37
C PHE A 22 -10.34 -9.34 -13.59
N LEU A 23 -9.40 -10.09 -14.16
CA LEU A 23 -8.11 -10.37 -13.54
C LEU A 23 -7.26 -9.11 -13.35
N SER A 24 -7.29 -8.18 -14.32
CA SER A 24 -6.66 -6.87 -14.20
C SER A 24 -7.24 -6.07 -13.03
N TRP A 25 -8.57 -6.10 -12.86
CA TRP A 25 -9.24 -5.43 -11.75
C TRP A 25 -8.97 -6.10 -10.39
N VAL A 26 -8.97 -7.44 -10.32
CA VAL A 26 -8.62 -8.17 -9.09
C VAL A 26 -7.16 -7.89 -8.71
N SER A 27 -6.25 -7.77 -9.68
CA SER A 27 -4.86 -7.38 -9.46
C SER A 27 -4.73 -5.95 -8.89
N LEU A 28 -5.65 -5.05 -9.24
CA LEU A 28 -5.72 -3.68 -8.70
C LEU A 28 -6.25 -3.60 -7.26
N SER A 29 -6.71 -4.71 -6.68
CA SER A 29 -6.98 -4.83 -5.24
C SER A 29 -5.71 -5.13 -4.44
N GLU A 30 -4.58 -4.58 -4.89
CA GLU A 30 -3.35 -4.52 -4.12
C GLU A 30 -3.66 -3.91 -2.76
N ARG A 31 -3.42 -4.68 -1.68
CA ARG A 31 -3.45 -4.19 -0.30
C ARG A 31 -2.76 -2.84 -0.30
N LYS A 32 -3.45 -1.77 0.13
CA LYS A 32 -2.86 -0.43 0.24
C LYS A 32 -1.49 -0.56 0.90
N PHE A 33 -0.44 -0.41 0.12
CA PHE A 33 0.91 -0.61 0.60
C PHE A 33 1.27 0.58 1.46
N VAL A 34 1.70 0.28 2.68
CA VAL A 34 2.18 1.29 3.60
C VAL A 34 3.69 1.33 3.46
N ALA A 35 4.21 2.43 2.89
CA ALA A 35 5.64 2.68 2.88
C ALA A 35 6.20 2.60 4.32
N TYR A 36 7.42 2.10 4.46
CA TYR A 36 8.12 1.96 5.75
C TYR A 36 7.55 0.93 6.72
N ASP A 37 6.62 0.07 6.28
CA ASP A 37 6.16 -1.05 7.10
C ASP A 37 7.32 -2.02 7.45
N THR A 38 7.50 -2.27 8.75
CA THR A 38 8.50 -3.20 9.32
C THR A 38 8.21 -4.66 8.97
N GLY A 39 7.00 -4.98 8.51
CA GLY A 39 6.60 -6.28 7.98
C GLY A 39 6.84 -6.45 6.48
N SER A 40 7.05 -5.37 5.72
CA SER A 40 7.04 -5.39 4.26
C SER A 40 8.39 -5.71 3.63
N TYR A 41 8.39 -6.66 2.67
CA TYR A 41 9.54 -7.03 1.85
C TYR A 41 9.78 -6.08 0.65
N ARG A 42 8.89 -5.11 0.40
CA ARG A 42 9.02 -4.20 -0.72
C ARG A 42 10.26 -3.29 -0.58
N PRO A 43 10.78 -2.72 -1.69
CA PRO A 43 11.97 -1.89 -1.63
C PRO A 43 11.88 -0.71 -0.64
N ASP A 44 10.69 -0.19 -0.39
CA ASP A 44 10.36 0.92 0.51
C ASP A 44 9.94 0.49 1.93
N GLY A 45 9.92 -0.83 2.23
CA GLY A 45 9.65 -1.35 3.57
C GLY A 45 10.89 -1.32 4.50
N LEU A 46 10.68 -1.66 5.77
CA LEU A 46 11.72 -1.72 6.82
C LEU A 46 11.98 -3.14 7.35
N LYS A 47 11.54 -4.19 6.64
CA LYS A 47 11.72 -5.57 7.09
C LYS A 47 13.17 -5.97 7.31
N ALA A 48 14.09 -5.50 6.44
CA ALA A 48 15.52 -5.75 6.57
C ALA A 48 16.08 -5.14 7.85
N LEU A 49 15.66 -3.92 8.21
CA LEU A 49 16.04 -3.28 9.47
C LEU A 49 15.53 -4.08 10.68
N ASN A 50 14.25 -4.45 10.67
CA ASN A 50 13.65 -5.26 11.73
C ASN A 50 14.42 -6.59 11.93
N LEU A 51 14.69 -7.32 10.85
CA LEU A 51 15.48 -8.56 10.89
C LEU A 51 16.91 -8.34 11.38
N LEU A 52 17.54 -7.22 11.00
CA LEU A 52 18.87 -6.87 11.49
C LEU A 52 18.86 -6.66 13.01
N MET A 53 17.89 -5.91 13.53
CA MET A 53 17.74 -5.68 14.97
C MET A 53 17.50 -7.00 15.73
N LEU A 54 16.65 -7.88 15.22
CA LEU A 54 16.46 -9.22 15.78
C LEU A 54 17.76 -10.03 15.79
N LYS A 55 18.51 -10.01 14.68
CA LYS A 55 19.80 -10.72 14.56
C LYS A 55 20.87 -10.14 15.50
N SER A 56 20.80 -8.83 15.79
CA SER A 56 21.66 -8.16 16.77
C SER A 56 21.30 -8.46 18.24
N GLY A 57 20.29 -9.29 18.48
CA GLY A 57 19.90 -9.76 19.83
C GLY A 57 18.82 -8.93 20.50
N TYR A 58 18.26 -7.92 19.83
CA TYR A 58 17.17 -7.13 20.39
C TYR A 58 15.84 -7.87 20.33
N ARG A 59 14.99 -7.67 21.34
CA ARG A 59 13.60 -8.12 21.31
C ARG A 59 12.77 -7.05 20.61
N VAL A 60 12.51 -7.26 19.33
CA VAL A 60 11.76 -6.31 18.51
C VAL A 60 10.28 -6.69 18.49
N SER A 61 9.41 -5.74 18.82
CA SER A 61 7.96 -5.88 18.64
C SER A 61 7.42 -4.75 17.78
N THR A 62 6.23 -4.93 17.18
CA THR A 62 5.50 -3.85 16.52
C THR A 62 4.23 -3.62 17.32
N ILE A 63 4.00 -2.37 17.71
CA ILE A 63 2.90 -1.97 18.57
C ILE A 63 2.03 -0.94 17.87
N ASP A 64 0.73 -0.96 18.21
CA ASP A 64 -0.25 0.00 17.69
C ASP A 64 -0.68 1.02 18.76
N LYS A 65 -0.10 0.93 19.97
CA LYS A 65 -0.34 1.84 21.09
C LYS A 65 0.96 2.15 21.80
N ILE A 66 1.11 3.39 22.26
CA ILE A 66 2.25 3.84 23.07
C ILE A 66 2.32 2.95 24.33
N PRO A 67 3.49 2.42 24.71
CA PRO A 67 3.63 1.55 25.88
C PRO A 67 3.30 2.30 27.18
N ASP A 68 2.69 1.61 28.14
CA ASP A 68 2.46 2.17 29.48
C ASP A 68 3.75 2.23 30.32
N HIS A 69 4.79 1.47 29.94
CA HIS A 69 6.05 1.40 30.67
C HIS A 69 7.07 2.44 30.15
N HIS A 70 7.70 3.16 31.08
CA HIS A 70 8.58 4.30 30.80
C HIS A 70 10.04 3.95 30.48
N GLN A 71 10.47 2.69 30.56
CA GLN A 71 11.89 2.30 30.43
C GLN A 71 12.25 1.62 29.09
N LYS A 72 11.39 1.76 28.08
CA LYS A 72 11.60 1.12 26.77
C LYS A 72 12.10 2.13 25.74
N LEU A 73 12.73 1.60 24.68
CA LEU A 73 13.05 2.35 23.48
C LEU A 73 11.90 2.21 22.47
N LEU A 74 11.37 3.33 22.02
CA LEU A 74 10.33 3.39 20.99
C LEU A 74 10.94 3.88 19.68
N ILE A 75 10.86 3.09 18.61
CA ILE A 75 11.20 3.56 17.26
C ILE A 75 9.92 4.05 16.61
N LEU A 76 9.81 5.35 16.42
CA LEU A 76 8.65 6.02 15.83
C LEU A 76 8.91 6.28 14.36
N ILE A 77 8.05 5.76 13.49
CA ILE A 77 8.05 6.13 12.08
C ILE A 77 7.01 7.24 11.91
N SER A 78 7.46 8.48 11.90
CA SER A 78 6.57 9.64 12.00
C SER A 78 6.09 10.11 10.63
N THR A 79 4.83 9.86 10.30
CA THR A 79 4.11 10.63 9.28
C THR A 79 2.76 11.08 9.84
N GLY A 80 2.51 12.38 9.92
CA GLY A 80 1.18 12.94 10.21
C GLY A 80 0.63 12.65 11.62
N LEU A 81 1.44 12.80 12.67
CA LEU A 81 0.95 12.69 14.05
C LEU A 81 -0.08 13.79 14.37
N SER A 82 -1.21 13.42 14.97
CA SER A 82 -2.12 14.40 15.55
C SER A 82 -1.52 15.06 16.79
N SER A 83 -1.91 16.30 17.11
CA SER A 83 -1.43 17.01 18.32
C SER A 83 -1.77 16.28 19.63
N ARG A 84 -2.78 15.41 19.62
CA ARG A 84 -3.09 14.53 20.77
C ARG A 84 -2.09 13.38 20.89
N GLN A 85 -1.72 12.76 19.78
CA GLN A 85 -0.70 11.71 19.76
C GLN A 85 0.68 12.27 20.10
N GLN A 86 1.06 13.41 19.51
CA GLN A 86 2.31 14.11 19.86
C GLN A 86 2.41 14.34 21.36
N ARG A 87 1.38 14.94 21.98
CA ARG A 87 1.37 15.17 23.44
C ARG A 87 1.52 13.87 24.24
N LYS A 88 0.78 12.82 23.90
CA LYS A 88 0.91 11.52 24.59
C LYS A 88 2.31 10.93 24.49
N ILE A 89 2.94 11.05 23.32
CA ILE A 89 4.31 10.58 23.10
C ILE A 89 5.27 11.41 23.95
N LEU A 90 5.14 12.73 23.92
CA LEU A 90 5.97 13.64 24.70
C LEU A 90 5.79 13.41 26.22
N ASP A 91 4.57 13.21 26.70
CA ASP A 91 4.30 12.87 28.10
C ASP A 91 5.01 11.56 28.50
N TRP A 92 5.02 10.55 27.62
CA TRP A 92 5.73 9.29 27.83
C TRP A 92 7.26 9.46 27.84
N VAL A 93 7.81 10.28 26.94
CA VAL A 93 9.24 10.63 26.94
C VAL A 93 9.59 11.39 28.22
N ASN A 94 8.79 12.38 28.61
CA ASN A 94 8.98 13.17 29.82
C ASN A 94 9.04 12.30 31.09
N ALA A 95 8.31 11.19 31.11
CA ALA A 95 8.32 10.20 32.20
C ALA A 95 9.54 9.26 32.23
N GLY A 96 10.48 9.37 31.28
CA GLY A 96 11.71 8.57 31.23
C GLY A 96 11.90 7.73 29.97
N GLY A 97 10.94 7.74 29.05
CA GLY A 97 11.02 6.99 27.80
C GLY A 97 12.07 7.55 26.84
N THR A 98 12.66 6.67 26.03
CA THR A 98 13.52 7.11 24.91
C THR A 98 12.81 6.84 23.60
N ILE A 99 12.76 7.84 22.73
CA ILE A 99 12.18 7.72 21.40
C ILE A 99 13.20 8.00 20.32
N VAL A 100 13.21 7.17 19.29
CA VAL A 100 13.97 7.37 18.05
C VAL A 100 12.96 7.62 16.94
N GLU A 101 12.81 8.88 16.57
CA GLU A 101 11.96 9.32 15.48
C GLU A 101 12.69 9.15 14.15
N LEU A 102 12.22 8.21 13.34
CA LEU A 102 12.61 8.06 11.95
C LEU A 102 11.74 8.96 11.09
N ASN A 103 12.36 9.96 10.48
CA ASN A 103 11.68 10.93 9.65
C ASN A 103 12.31 11.01 8.26
N SER A 104 11.51 11.34 7.24
CA SER A 104 11.99 11.55 5.88
C SER A 104 12.28 13.02 5.53
N ALA A 105 11.77 13.98 6.30
CA ALA A 105 11.90 15.40 5.96
C ALA A 105 11.87 16.38 7.15
N GLU A 106 10.93 16.22 8.08
CA GLU A 106 10.64 17.21 9.13
C GLU A 106 10.17 16.51 10.41
N PRO A 107 10.85 16.69 11.56
CA PRO A 107 10.45 16.05 12.81
C PRO A 107 8.96 16.22 13.10
N GLY A 108 8.27 15.11 13.31
CA GLY A 108 6.87 15.11 13.73
C GLY A 108 6.73 15.43 15.21
N LEU A 109 7.79 15.31 16.01
CA LEU A 109 7.82 15.72 17.41
C LEU A 109 8.53 17.07 17.55
N GLU A 110 7.76 18.17 17.49
CA GLU A 110 8.27 19.51 17.80
C GLU A 110 8.35 19.69 19.32
N VAL A 111 9.56 19.61 19.88
CA VAL A 111 9.81 19.88 21.31
C VAL A 111 10.10 21.36 21.56
N ASP A 112 10.73 22.06 20.61
CA ASP A 112 10.91 23.50 20.67
C ASP A 112 11.07 24.09 19.26
N LYS A 113 10.23 25.07 18.91
CA LYS A 113 10.27 25.78 17.61
C LYS A 113 11.59 26.53 17.37
N TYR A 114 12.43 26.66 18.39
CA TYR A 114 13.60 27.53 18.38
C TYR A 114 14.90 26.86 17.92
N HIS A 115 14.95 25.53 17.78
CA HIS A 115 16.19 24.82 17.44
C HIS A 115 16.29 24.35 15.99
N LEU A 116 15.18 24.32 15.25
CA LEU A 116 15.10 23.87 13.86
C LEU A 116 14.35 24.90 13.00
N SER A 117 14.91 26.11 12.87
CA SER A 117 14.32 27.14 12.01
C SER A 117 14.60 26.82 10.54
N ARG A 118 13.53 26.50 9.80
CA ARG A 118 13.54 26.33 8.34
C ARG A 118 13.47 27.69 7.65
N LEU A 119 14.32 27.89 6.66
CA LEU A 119 14.17 28.96 5.68
C LEU A 119 13.90 28.30 4.33
N ASN A 120 12.68 28.50 3.82
CA ASN A 120 12.26 28.00 2.52
C ASN A 120 13.15 28.60 1.42
N SER A 121 14.09 27.84 0.90
CA SER A 121 14.77 28.19 -0.35
C SER A 121 14.44 27.14 -1.41
N LYS A 122 13.79 27.58 -2.49
CA LYS A 122 13.73 26.82 -3.75
C LYS A 122 15.17 26.61 -4.24
N ALA A 123 15.77 25.42 -4.04
CA ALA A 123 16.97 25.03 -4.77
C ALA A 123 17.30 23.54 -4.61
N GLY A 124 17.53 22.88 -5.75
CA GLY A 124 18.53 21.82 -5.84
C GLY A 124 19.91 22.45 -5.97
N ARG A 125 20.81 22.15 -5.04
CA ARG A 125 22.28 22.28 -5.14
C ARG A 125 22.93 21.54 -3.98
N ALA A 126 24.13 21.02 -4.22
CA ALA A 126 24.89 20.17 -3.29
C ALA A 126 25.45 20.94 -2.08
N CYS A 127 25.63 20.21 -0.97
CA CYS A 127 25.99 20.70 0.36
C CYS A 127 27.34 21.44 0.45
N GLN A 128 27.35 22.51 1.26
CA GLN A 128 28.55 23.07 1.88
C GLN A 128 28.26 23.29 3.37
N ALA A 129 29.13 22.78 4.25
CA ALA A 129 29.06 23.08 5.68
C ALA A 129 29.61 24.50 5.89
N TYR A 130 28.80 25.41 6.42
CA TYR A 130 29.21 26.76 6.79
C TYR A 130 29.50 26.79 8.30
N GLN A 131 30.74 27.08 8.69
CA GLN A 131 31.10 27.36 10.07
C GLN A 131 31.07 28.88 10.31
N PRO A 132 30.13 29.42 11.10
CA PRO A 132 30.22 30.80 11.53
C PRO A 132 31.29 30.94 12.62
N THR A 133 32.25 31.84 12.39
CA THR A 133 33.20 32.30 13.39
C THR A 133 32.46 33.16 14.42
N GLY A 134 32.11 32.57 15.57
CA GLY A 134 31.67 33.27 16.79
C GLY A 134 30.23 32.95 17.24
N TRP A 135 30.10 32.19 18.34
CA TRP A 135 28.91 32.00 19.21
C TRP A 135 27.59 31.47 18.62
N PRO A 136 26.87 30.60 19.37
CA PRO A 136 27.11 29.16 19.33
C PRO A 136 27.03 28.62 17.91
N ALA A 137 27.89 27.64 17.58
CA ALA A 137 28.08 27.12 16.24
C ALA A 137 26.74 26.74 15.61
N THR A 138 26.24 27.62 14.75
CA THR A 138 24.99 27.39 14.05
C THR A 138 25.34 26.59 12.80
N LEU A 139 25.07 25.29 12.84
CA LEU A 139 25.33 24.41 11.71
C LEU A 139 24.14 24.47 10.75
N ARG A 140 24.41 24.67 9.45
CA ARG A 140 23.39 24.62 8.41
C ARG A 140 23.55 23.33 7.61
N TYR A 141 22.47 22.55 7.52
CA TYR A 141 22.42 21.31 6.76
C TYR A 141 21.44 21.44 5.61
N HIS A 142 21.87 21.18 4.39
CA HIS A 142 20.99 21.15 3.22
C HIS A 142 20.35 19.76 3.08
N LEU A 143 19.02 19.71 2.99
CA LEU A 143 18.21 18.51 2.78
C LEU A 143 17.52 18.59 1.40
N SER A 144 16.97 17.47 0.92
CA SER A 144 16.29 17.38 -0.39
C SER A 144 15.06 18.31 -0.55
N GLY A 145 14.63 18.99 0.51
CA GLY A 145 13.53 19.96 0.52
C GLY A 145 13.86 21.32 1.17
N GLY A 146 15.13 21.66 1.37
CA GLY A 146 15.54 22.95 1.96
C GLY A 146 16.83 22.87 2.76
N TRP A 147 16.93 23.66 3.82
CA TRP A 147 18.02 23.56 4.78
C TRP A 147 17.51 23.71 6.20
N VAL A 148 18.18 23.04 7.13
CA VAL A 148 17.92 23.06 8.55
C VAL A 148 19.05 23.83 9.22
N THR A 149 18.67 24.84 9.98
CA THR A 149 19.58 25.53 10.88
C THR A 149 19.53 24.84 12.22
N VAL A 150 20.68 24.36 12.66
CA VAL A 150 20.84 23.70 13.95
C VAL A 150 21.69 24.61 14.80
N LYS A 151 21.10 25.14 15.87
CA LYS A 151 21.86 25.84 16.90
C LYS A 151 22.51 24.78 17.77
N THR A 152 23.79 24.49 17.54
CA THR A 152 24.46 23.43 18.30
C THR A 152 24.72 23.90 19.72
N ASP A 153 24.04 23.27 20.66
CA ASP A 153 24.55 23.11 22.00
C ASP A 153 25.43 21.84 21.99
N PRO A 154 26.72 21.91 22.37
CA PRO A 154 27.61 20.75 22.44
C PRO A 154 27.05 19.58 23.25
N GLU A 155 26.16 19.84 24.21
CA GLU A 155 25.51 18.81 25.03
C GLU A 155 24.39 18.04 24.29
N GLN A 156 23.93 18.53 23.12
CA GLN A 156 22.81 17.97 22.35
C GLN A 156 23.22 17.02 21.21
N GLY A 157 24.39 16.39 21.32
CA GLY A 157 24.79 15.19 20.56
C GLY A 157 24.43 15.21 19.07
N PHE A 158 25.16 16.01 18.29
CA PHE A 158 24.97 16.11 16.84
C PHE A 158 25.91 15.16 16.10
N TYR A 159 25.36 14.24 15.31
CA TYR A 159 26.14 13.36 14.45
C TYR A 159 25.78 13.61 12.98
N GLY A 160 26.70 14.24 12.27
CA GLY A 160 26.66 14.38 10.82
C GLY A 160 27.59 13.37 10.16
N VAL A 161 27.06 12.40 9.43
CA VAL A 161 27.91 11.53 8.57
C VAL A 161 27.98 12.18 7.19
N GLY A 162 29.04 12.98 6.99
CA GLY A 162 29.21 13.80 5.78
C GLY A 162 28.13 14.87 5.64
N HIS A 163 27.50 14.91 4.46
CA HIS A 163 26.51 15.92 4.06
C HIS A 163 25.05 15.44 4.03
N ARG A 164 24.77 14.20 4.47
CA ARG A 164 23.51 13.49 4.12
C ARG A 164 22.65 13.07 5.31
N TYR A 165 23.28 12.73 6.43
CA TYR A 165 22.59 12.20 7.61
C TYR A 165 22.75 13.16 8.77
N PHE A 166 21.66 13.41 9.49
CA PHE A 166 21.63 14.17 10.73
C PHE A 166 20.92 13.33 11.78
N ILE A 167 21.67 13.03 12.84
CA ILE A 167 21.14 12.49 14.08
C ILE A 167 21.15 13.64 15.08
N TYR A 168 19.99 13.90 15.67
CA TYR A 168 19.83 14.86 16.76
C TYR A 168 19.46 14.15 18.04
N ARG A 169 20.00 14.62 19.16
CA ARG A 169 19.63 14.14 20.48
C ARG A 169 19.21 15.31 21.36
N GLN A 170 18.08 15.18 22.01
CA GLN A 170 17.58 16.16 22.96
C GLN A 170 17.03 15.44 24.20
N SER A 171 17.46 15.88 25.37
CA SER A 171 16.81 15.46 26.63
C SER A 171 15.45 16.15 26.74
N TYR A 172 14.42 15.39 27.11
CA TYR A 172 13.07 15.93 27.33
C TYR A 172 12.48 15.32 28.60
N GLY A 173 12.38 16.13 29.65
CA GLY A 173 12.04 15.65 30.98
C GLY A 173 13.08 14.66 31.51
N ALA A 174 12.61 13.50 31.97
CA ALA A 174 13.48 12.40 32.42
C ALA A 174 13.95 11.47 31.28
N GLY A 175 13.43 11.65 30.05
CA GLY A 175 13.74 10.80 28.91
C GLY A 175 14.49 11.51 27.80
N GLN A 176 14.52 10.89 26.62
CA GLN A 176 15.29 11.40 25.48
C GLN A 176 14.55 11.26 24.14
N LEU A 177 14.67 12.29 23.32
CA LEU A 177 14.24 12.34 21.93
C LEU A 177 15.48 12.27 21.04
N VAL A 178 15.48 11.28 20.15
CA VAL A 178 16.51 11.10 19.12
C VAL A 178 15.84 11.20 17.76
N ILE A 179 16.33 12.05 16.87
CA ILE A 179 15.76 12.22 15.53
C ILE A 179 16.76 11.68 14.52
N TRP A 180 16.30 10.79 13.65
CA TRP A 180 17.01 10.29 12.48
C TRP A 180 16.30 10.78 11.22
N ASN A 181 16.93 11.69 10.49
CA ASN A 181 16.28 12.41 9.38
C ASN A 181 16.34 11.71 8.01
N ASP A 182 16.96 10.53 7.91
CA ASP A 182 16.99 9.74 6.67
C ASP A 182 16.37 8.37 6.85
N LEU A 183 15.04 8.35 7.03
CA LEU A 183 14.26 7.13 6.99
C LEU A 183 14.45 6.35 5.67
N GLY A 184 14.67 7.04 4.55
CA GLY A 184 14.89 6.42 3.24
C GLY A 184 16.12 5.50 3.22
N GLY A 185 17.21 5.96 3.83
CA GLY A 185 18.47 5.23 3.99
C GLY A 185 18.36 3.93 4.80
N LEU A 186 17.27 3.73 5.54
CA LEU A 186 16.99 2.52 6.32
C LEU A 186 16.00 1.55 5.65
N THR A 187 15.51 1.88 4.45
CA THR A 187 14.61 0.98 3.70
C THR A 187 15.33 -0.24 3.13
N ASN A 188 14.57 -1.30 2.84
CA ASN A 188 15.07 -2.54 2.26
C ASN A 188 15.94 -2.32 1.02
N ARG A 189 15.55 -1.36 0.16
CA ARG A 189 16.32 -0.99 -1.04
C ARG A 189 17.70 -0.48 -0.66
N PHE A 190 17.78 0.50 0.24
CA PHE A 190 19.03 1.18 0.55
C PHE A 190 19.94 0.36 1.45
N LEU A 191 19.39 -0.38 2.41
CA LEU A 191 20.19 -1.28 3.27
C LEU A 191 20.92 -2.36 2.46
N LYS A 192 20.38 -2.78 1.32
CA LYS A 192 21.05 -3.73 0.42
C LYS A 192 22.33 -3.15 -0.19
N TYR A 193 22.36 -1.86 -0.50
CA TYR A 193 23.48 -1.20 -1.18
C TYR A 193 24.40 -0.44 -0.21
N TYR A 194 23.89 -0.02 0.94
CA TYR A 194 24.56 0.82 1.93
C TYR A 194 24.41 0.21 3.33
N PRO A 195 25.07 -0.92 3.63
CA PRO A 195 24.96 -1.60 4.92
C PRO A 195 25.47 -0.76 6.09
N ASP A 196 26.34 0.22 5.84
CA ASP A 196 26.89 1.12 6.87
C ASP A 196 25.79 1.92 7.58
N ASN A 197 24.72 2.29 6.87
CA ASN A 197 23.56 2.98 7.46
C ASN A 197 22.94 2.13 8.57
N ALA A 198 22.83 0.83 8.32
CA ALA A 198 22.32 -0.14 9.29
C ALA A 198 23.27 -0.27 10.48
N ALA A 199 24.59 -0.31 10.26
CA ALA A 199 25.58 -0.40 11.33
C ALA A 199 25.57 0.84 12.24
N ILE A 200 25.50 2.04 11.65
CA ILE A 200 25.39 3.30 12.39
C ILE A 200 24.09 3.31 13.20
N PHE A 201 22.97 2.94 12.59
CA PHE A 201 21.69 2.90 13.26
C PHE A 201 21.69 1.90 14.43
N VAL A 202 22.16 0.67 14.24
CA VAL A 202 22.25 -0.34 15.30
C VAL A 202 23.16 0.13 16.44
N SER A 203 24.25 0.82 16.11
CA SER A 203 25.19 1.38 17.10
C SER A 203 24.54 2.50 17.91
N LEU A 204 23.78 3.38 17.27
CA LEU A 204 22.97 4.40 17.93
C LEU A 204 21.98 3.77 18.90
N ILE A 205 21.21 2.77 18.43
CA ILE A 205 20.22 2.08 19.26
C ILE A 205 20.84 1.41 20.49
N ARG A 206 22.06 0.89 20.35
CA ARG A 206 22.81 0.26 21.45
C ARG A 206 23.10 1.23 22.60
N GLU A 207 23.25 2.52 22.31
CA GLU A 207 23.47 3.55 23.34
C GLU A 207 22.24 3.71 24.24
N PHE A 208 21.04 3.50 23.70
CA PHE A 208 19.77 3.76 24.38
C PHE A 208 19.07 2.50 24.91
N SER A 209 19.49 1.31 24.48
CA SER A 209 18.88 0.05 24.90
C SER A 209 19.94 -0.99 25.20
N SER A 210 20.00 -1.43 26.47
CA SER A 210 20.88 -2.50 26.94
C SER A 210 20.30 -3.89 26.64
N LEU A 211 20.02 -4.18 25.36
CA LEU A 211 19.35 -5.40 24.87
C LEU A 211 17.91 -5.58 25.38
N SER A 212 17.29 -4.52 25.91
CA SER A 212 15.90 -4.49 26.34
C SER A 212 14.94 -4.50 25.13
N GLY A 213 13.64 -4.64 25.39
CA GLY A 213 12.62 -4.65 24.33
C GLY A 213 12.59 -3.32 23.56
N ILE A 214 12.68 -3.41 22.23
CA ILE A 214 12.51 -2.30 21.30
C ILE A 214 11.14 -2.46 20.65
N ASP A 215 10.33 -1.43 20.77
CA ASP A 215 9.00 -1.44 20.18
C ASP A 215 9.00 -0.49 18.95
N PHE A 216 8.67 -1.01 17.77
CA PHE A 216 8.38 -0.21 16.59
C PHE A 216 6.93 0.27 16.66
N TYR A 217 6.75 1.58 16.62
CA TYR A 217 5.43 2.18 16.54
C TYR A 217 5.18 2.60 15.10
N ASN A 218 4.55 1.69 14.36
CA ASN A 218 4.13 1.95 12.99
C ASN A 218 2.80 2.71 13.06
N LEU A 219 2.85 4.04 13.04
CA LEU A 219 1.71 4.84 12.59
C LEU A 219 1.58 4.69 11.09
N ALA A 220 1.27 3.48 10.65
CA ALA A 220 0.94 3.17 9.28
C ALA A 220 -0.36 3.91 8.93
N PHE A 221 -0.26 5.21 8.60
CA PHE A 221 -1.33 6.09 8.12
C PHE A 221 -2.72 5.65 8.61
N GLN A 222 -2.89 5.55 9.93
CA GLN A 222 -4.16 5.21 10.59
C GLN A 222 -5.16 6.38 10.51
N ASP A 223 -5.01 7.20 9.48
CA ASP A 223 -5.94 8.22 9.11
C ASP A 223 -6.72 7.66 7.92
N ASP A 224 -7.76 6.89 8.24
CA ASP A 224 -8.86 6.60 7.32
C ASP A 224 -9.48 7.89 6.72
N ASN A 225 -9.07 9.07 7.23
CA ASN A 225 -9.45 10.40 6.78
C ASN A 225 -8.39 11.15 5.94
N ILE A 226 -7.24 10.56 5.55
CA ILE A 226 -6.51 11.13 4.39
C ILE A 226 -7.44 10.96 3.19
N SER A 227 -8.09 12.07 2.92
CA SER A 227 -9.11 12.25 1.94
C SER A 227 -8.56 11.80 0.59
N THR A 228 -8.97 10.62 0.18
CA THR A 228 -9.17 10.27 -1.23
C THR A 228 -10.34 11.10 -1.79
N ALA A 229 -10.29 12.42 -1.59
CA ALA A 229 -11.26 13.41 -2.07
C ALA A 229 -11.28 13.50 -3.60
N GLY A 230 -10.38 12.82 -4.31
CA GLY A 230 -10.38 12.81 -5.78
C GLY A 230 -10.99 11.58 -6.45
N TRP A 231 -11.23 10.46 -5.76
CA TRP A 231 -11.47 9.16 -6.43
C TRP A 231 -12.69 8.40 -5.89
N LYS A 232 -13.79 9.13 -5.61
CA LYS A 232 -15.06 8.56 -5.14
C LYS A 232 -16.06 8.00 -6.20
N PRO A 233 -15.85 8.00 -7.54
CA PRO A 233 -16.83 7.33 -8.40
C PRO A 233 -16.67 5.80 -8.48
N ALA A 234 -15.51 5.23 -8.13
CA ALA A 234 -15.25 3.79 -8.34
C ALA A 234 -15.74 2.87 -7.20
N ARG A 235 -15.97 3.39 -5.99
CA ARG A 235 -16.49 2.58 -4.86
C ARG A 235 -18.01 2.45 -4.83
N ALA A 236 -18.74 3.33 -5.51
CA ALA A 236 -20.20 3.22 -5.63
C ALA A 236 -20.62 2.12 -6.63
N PHE A 237 -19.73 1.74 -7.56
CA PHE A 237 -19.84 0.49 -8.34
C PHE A 237 -19.37 -0.68 -7.48
N ASN A 238 -20.20 -0.99 -6.49
CA ASN A 238 -19.96 -1.96 -5.45
C ASN A 238 -19.66 -3.36 -6.04
N HIS A 239 -18.68 -4.03 -5.44
CA HIS A 239 -17.94 -5.22 -5.86
C HIS A 239 -18.78 -6.43 -6.35
N TYR A 240 -20.07 -6.46 -6.04
CA TYR A 240 -21.01 -7.54 -6.39
C TYR A 240 -21.90 -7.21 -7.59
N TRP A 241 -22.20 -5.94 -7.82
CA TRP A 241 -23.14 -5.52 -8.87
C TRP A 241 -22.49 -5.56 -10.25
N GLY A 242 -21.22 -5.16 -10.37
CA GLY A 242 -20.50 -5.23 -11.65
C GLY A 242 -20.31 -6.66 -12.17
N GLY A 243 -19.92 -7.58 -11.28
CA GLY A 243 -19.82 -9.01 -11.60
C GLY A 243 -21.18 -9.63 -11.91
N GLY A 244 -22.22 -9.30 -11.12
CA GLY A 244 -23.59 -9.75 -11.35
C GLY A 244 -24.17 -9.26 -12.68
N LEU A 245 -23.89 -8.02 -13.09
CA LEU A 245 -24.34 -7.46 -14.37
C LEU A 245 -23.69 -8.19 -15.56
N LEU A 246 -22.38 -8.46 -15.50
CA LEU A 246 -21.69 -9.20 -16.55
C LEU A 246 -22.16 -10.66 -16.65
N LEU A 247 -22.37 -11.33 -15.51
CA LEU A 247 -22.95 -12.68 -15.47
C LEU A 247 -24.38 -12.70 -16.02
N GLY A 248 -25.21 -11.75 -15.60
CA GLY A 248 -26.59 -11.60 -16.07
C GLY A 248 -26.65 -11.37 -17.58
N LEU A 249 -25.79 -10.49 -18.10
CA LEU A 249 -25.71 -10.22 -19.54
C LEU A 249 -25.22 -11.45 -20.33
N GLY A 250 -24.28 -12.22 -19.76
CA GLY A 250 -23.87 -13.52 -20.31
C GLY A 250 -25.01 -14.54 -20.38
N ILE A 251 -25.80 -14.67 -19.31
CA ILE A 251 -26.97 -15.57 -19.26
C ILE A 251 -28.02 -15.14 -20.29
N ILE A 252 -28.35 -13.84 -20.38
CA ILE A 252 -29.32 -13.30 -21.34
C ILE A 252 -28.90 -13.62 -22.78
N LEU A 253 -27.62 -13.42 -23.13
CA LEU A 253 -27.11 -13.74 -24.46
C LEU A 253 -27.17 -15.25 -24.76
N LEU A 254 -26.90 -16.09 -23.76
CA LEU A 254 -26.95 -17.54 -23.89
C LEU A 254 -28.39 -18.02 -24.09
N VAL A 255 -29.34 -17.51 -23.31
CA VAL A 255 -30.78 -17.76 -23.46
C VAL A 255 -31.28 -17.26 -24.80
N TRP A 256 -30.90 -16.05 -25.24
CA TRP A 256 -31.30 -15.51 -26.53
C TRP A 256 -30.81 -16.39 -27.69
N LYS A 257 -29.59 -16.91 -27.61
CA LYS A 257 -29.05 -17.85 -28.61
C LYS A 257 -29.77 -19.20 -28.61
N LEU A 258 -30.14 -19.71 -27.44
CA LEU A 258 -30.96 -20.93 -27.32
C LEU A 258 -32.38 -20.71 -27.82
N ALA A 259 -32.97 -19.55 -27.52
CA ALA A 259 -34.31 -19.16 -27.98
C ALA A 259 -34.35 -18.95 -29.50
N ALA A 260 -33.28 -18.43 -30.10
CA ALA A 260 -33.13 -18.35 -31.55
C ALA A 260 -33.08 -19.73 -32.24
N ARG A 261 -32.95 -20.84 -31.49
CA ARG A 261 -33.10 -22.20 -32.02
C ARG A 261 -34.54 -22.70 -32.05
N PHE A 262 -35.51 -21.98 -31.48
CA PHE A 262 -36.90 -22.15 -31.87
C PHE A 262 -37.09 -21.48 -33.23
N GLY A 263 -36.63 -22.16 -34.28
CA GLY A 263 -36.84 -21.71 -35.66
C GLY A 263 -38.34 -21.53 -35.93
N ARG A 264 -38.67 -20.69 -36.94
CA ARG A 264 -40.05 -20.50 -37.42
C ARG A 264 -40.77 -21.85 -37.44
N PRO A 265 -41.97 -21.99 -36.86
CA PRO A 265 -42.70 -23.24 -36.90
C PRO A 265 -42.72 -23.68 -38.37
N ARG A 266 -42.06 -24.81 -38.66
CA ARG A 266 -42.17 -25.37 -40.01
C ARG A 266 -43.65 -25.69 -40.18
N PRO A 267 -44.34 -25.14 -41.18
CA PRO A 267 -45.70 -25.56 -41.44
C PRO A 267 -45.64 -27.07 -41.58
N LEU A 268 -46.45 -27.77 -40.78
CA LEU A 268 -46.64 -29.20 -40.99
C LEU A 268 -47.07 -29.33 -42.45
N ASN A 269 -46.30 -30.08 -43.24
CA ASN A 269 -46.75 -30.47 -44.56
C ASN A 269 -48.07 -31.20 -44.31
N LEU A 270 -49.19 -30.53 -44.60
CA LEU A 270 -50.48 -31.16 -44.71
C LEU A 270 -50.30 -32.18 -45.83
N VAL A 271 -50.01 -33.42 -45.44
CA VAL A 271 -50.08 -34.55 -46.34
C VAL A 271 -51.50 -34.48 -46.86
N ARG A 272 -51.65 -34.20 -48.16
CA ARG A 272 -52.94 -34.22 -48.84
C ARG A 272 -53.57 -35.57 -48.46
N GLY A 273 -54.62 -35.56 -47.66
CA GLY A 273 -55.30 -36.79 -47.28
C GLY A 273 -55.61 -37.55 -48.58
N ARG A 274 -55.30 -38.84 -48.60
CA ARG A 274 -55.59 -39.71 -49.76
C ARG A 274 -57.00 -39.43 -50.22
N SER A 275 -57.19 -39.17 -51.51
CA SER A 275 -58.53 -38.91 -52.03
C SER A 275 -59.40 -40.15 -51.81
N TYR A 276 -60.71 -39.95 -51.71
CA TYR A 276 -61.66 -41.06 -51.54
C TYR A 276 -61.46 -42.14 -52.62
N ASP A 277 -61.04 -41.73 -53.82
CA ASP A 277 -60.72 -42.61 -54.94
C ASP A 277 -59.52 -43.53 -54.64
N GLU A 278 -58.44 -43.01 -54.04
CA GLU A 278 -57.30 -43.83 -53.63
C GLU A 278 -57.67 -44.87 -52.55
N PHE A 279 -58.63 -44.54 -51.69
CA PHE A 279 -59.17 -45.48 -50.72
C PHE A 279 -59.98 -46.59 -51.39
N VAL A 280 -60.85 -46.25 -52.34
CA VAL A 280 -61.64 -47.24 -53.09
C VAL A 280 -60.74 -48.15 -53.93
N TYR A 281 -59.72 -47.60 -54.60
CA TYR A 281 -58.75 -48.40 -55.36
C TYR A 281 -57.92 -49.34 -54.48
N SER A 282 -57.48 -48.90 -53.30
CA SER A 282 -56.75 -49.76 -52.37
C SER A 282 -57.62 -50.85 -51.75
N MET A 283 -58.90 -50.58 -51.48
CA MET A 283 -59.89 -51.60 -51.08
C MET A 283 -60.16 -52.61 -52.20
N ALA A 284 -60.33 -52.15 -53.44
CA ALA A 284 -60.58 -53.03 -54.58
C ALA A 284 -59.41 -54.00 -54.84
N GLY A 285 -58.16 -53.53 -54.67
CA GLY A 285 -56.97 -54.38 -54.76
C GLY A 285 -56.93 -55.48 -53.68
N LEU A 286 -57.34 -55.16 -52.45
CA LEU A 286 -57.44 -56.13 -51.35
C LEU A 286 -58.48 -57.22 -51.64
N PHE A 287 -59.64 -56.87 -52.21
CA PHE A 287 -60.66 -57.86 -52.57
C PHE A 287 -60.26 -58.74 -53.75
N GLN A 288 -59.47 -58.23 -54.69
CA GLN A 288 -58.93 -59.06 -55.78
C GLN A 288 -57.88 -60.05 -55.31
N GLN A 289 -57.09 -59.72 -54.27
CA GLN A 289 -56.11 -60.63 -53.68
C GLN A 289 -56.72 -61.69 -52.76
N ALA A 290 -57.99 -61.52 -52.34
CA ALA A 290 -58.71 -62.46 -51.49
C ALA A 290 -59.46 -63.56 -52.25
N LYS A 291 -59.24 -63.67 -53.57
CA LYS A 291 -59.74 -64.74 -54.45
C LYS A 291 -58.60 -65.66 -54.87
#